data_AF-A0A6A4ZRZ6-F1
#
_entry.id   AF-A0A6A4ZRZ6-F1
#
_cell.length_a   1.000
_cell.length_b   1.000
_cell.length_c   1.000
_cell.angle_alpha   90.00
_cell.angle_beta   90.00
_cell.angle_gamma   90.00
#
_symmetry.space_group_name_H-M   'P 1'
#
loop_
_entity.id
_entity.type
_entity.pdbx_description
1 polymer ?
#
loop_
_entity_poly.entity_id
_entity_poly.type
_entity_poly.pdbx_seq_one_letter_code
_entity_poly.pdbx_strand_id
1 'polypeptide(L)'
;MISLDMRWRCVVLVQVYSIDVNTVVVLLGLSHRSVTRFIAQFMKTGTVDAMRKSRKKNRWPVQVNEWILQYTARHPCFYIEELQDALRLEFPTLANVSQATICRALMHDLGLTRKGDT
;
A
#
# COMPACT_ATOMS: atom_id res chain seq x y z
N MET A 1 -12.08 -10.36 13.75
CA MET A 1 -10.69 -10.33 13.24
C MET A 1 -9.75 -10.60 14.41
N ILE A 2 -8.79 -11.51 14.27
CA ILE A 2 -7.82 -11.80 15.35
C ILE A 2 -6.83 -10.63 15.47
N SER A 3 -6.67 -10.11 16.69
CA SER A 3 -5.78 -9.00 17.04
C SER A 3 -4.33 -9.29 16.67
N LEU A 4 -3.55 -8.25 16.36
CA LEU A 4 -2.14 -8.40 15.99
C LEU A 4 -1.31 -9.09 17.10
N ASP A 5 -1.55 -8.73 18.36
CA ASP A 5 -0.88 -9.34 19.52
C ASP A 5 -1.07 -10.86 19.55
N MET A 6 -2.33 -11.31 19.41
CA MET A 6 -2.66 -12.73 19.35
C MET A 6 -1.95 -13.46 18.20
N ARG A 7 -1.74 -12.83 17.04
CA ARG A 7 -0.99 -13.45 15.93
C ARG A 7 0.48 -13.63 16.25
N TRP A 8 1.08 -12.63 16.89
CA TRP A 8 2.47 -12.72 17.36
C TRP A 8 2.62 -13.78 18.44
N ARG A 9 1.67 -13.88 19.39
CA ARG A 9 1.66 -14.95 20.38
C ARG A 9 1.64 -16.33 19.73
N CYS A 10 0.82 -16.56 18.70
CA CYS A 10 0.84 -17.82 17.96
C CYS A 10 2.23 -18.14 17.39
N VAL A 11 2.86 -17.16 16.74
CA VAL A 11 4.17 -17.35 16.12
C VAL A 11 5.24 -17.61 17.17
N VAL A 12 5.25 -16.88 18.27
CA VAL A 12 6.23 -17.05 19.35
C VAL A 12 6.11 -18.44 19.99
N LEU A 13 4.89 -18.89 20.28
CA LEU A 13 4.66 -20.21 20.87
C LEU A 13 5.16 -21.35 19.96
N VAL A 14 4.97 -21.22 18.64
CA VAL A 14 5.40 -22.27 17.70
C VAL A 14 6.88 -22.16 17.33
N GLN A 15 7.40 -20.96 17.06
CA GLN A 15 8.74 -20.77 16.52
C GLN A 15 9.82 -20.61 17.58
N VAL A 16 9.51 -19.98 18.72
CA VAL A 16 10.49 -19.73 19.80
C VAL A 16 10.41 -20.83 20.85
N TYR A 17 9.20 -21.19 21.26
CA TYR A 17 8.98 -22.22 22.30
C TYR A 17 8.80 -23.63 21.73
N SER A 18 8.83 -23.79 20.40
CA SER A 18 8.70 -25.09 19.72
C SER A 18 7.48 -25.91 20.15
N ILE A 19 6.38 -25.24 20.50
CA ILE A 19 5.12 -25.88 20.89
C ILE A 19 4.38 -26.35 19.63
N ASP A 20 3.83 -27.55 19.69
CA ASP A 20 3.06 -28.12 18.58
C ASP A 20 1.82 -27.27 18.22
N VAL A 21 1.54 -27.17 16.92
CA VAL A 21 0.45 -26.35 16.38
C VAL A 21 -0.90 -26.76 16.95
N ASN A 22 -1.15 -28.06 17.18
CA ASN A 22 -2.41 -28.53 17.74
C ASN A 22 -2.59 -28.05 19.20
N THR A 23 -1.51 -28.01 19.96
CA THR A 23 -1.51 -27.50 21.34
C THR A 23 -1.80 -26.00 21.35
N VAL A 24 -1.18 -25.23 20.45
CA VAL A 24 -1.42 -23.77 20.34
C VAL A 24 -2.85 -23.46 19.90
N VAL A 25 -3.44 -24.26 19.02
CA VAL A 25 -4.84 -24.17 18.59
C VAL A 25 -5.80 -24.29 19.78
N VAL A 26 -5.58 -25.29 20.63
CA VAL A 26 -6.39 -25.50 21.84
C VAL A 26 -6.14 -24.40 22.87
N LEU A 27 -4.87 -24.05 23.12
CA LEU A 27 -4.47 -23.09 24.15
C LEU A 27 -4.97 -21.67 23.85
N LEU A 28 -4.99 -21.26 22.58
CA LEU A 28 -5.43 -19.92 22.18
C LEU A 28 -6.88 -19.89 21.68
N GLY A 29 -7.56 -21.05 21.59
CA GLY A 29 -8.93 -21.15 21.08
C GLY A 29 -9.08 -20.68 19.62
N LEU A 30 -8.03 -20.85 18.81
CA LEU A 30 -7.99 -20.39 17.42
C LEU A 30 -8.17 -21.54 16.45
N SER A 31 -8.75 -21.28 15.28
CA SER A 31 -8.83 -22.32 14.25
C SER A 31 -7.45 -22.71 13.73
N HIS A 32 -7.25 -24.01 13.48
CA HIS A 32 -5.99 -24.56 12.93
C HIS A 32 -5.55 -23.80 11.67
N ARG A 33 -6.49 -23.53 10.76
CA ARG A 33 -6.23 -22.75 9.53
C ARG A 33 -5.71 -21.33 9.81
N SER A 34 -6.14 -20.70 10.89
CA SER A 34 -5.67 -19.35 11.25
C SER A 34 -4.23 -19.40 11.73
N VAL A 35 -3.92 -20.35 12.62
CA VAL A 35 -2.58 -20.54 13.19
C VAL A 35 -1.58 -20.90 12.08
N THR A 36 -1.89 -21.88 11.23
CA THR A 36 -1.02 -22.25 10.10
C THR A 36 -0.80 -21.09 9.12
N ARG A 37 -1.84 -20.30 8.83
CA ARG A 37 -1.71 -19.11 7.99
C ARG A 37 -0.76 -18.07 8.60
N PHE A 38 -0.85 -17.80 9.91
CA PHE A 38 0.03 -16.84 10.56
C PHE A 38 1.48 -17.30 10.58
N ILE A 39 1.72 -18.58 10.86
CA ILE A 39 3.06 -19.17 10.81
C ILE A 39 3.62 -19.08 9.39
N ALA A 40 2.87 -19.51 8.37
CA ALA A 40 3.30 -19.44 6.97
C ALA A 40 3.58 -18.00 6.53
N GLN A 41 2.76 -17.03 6.98
CA GLN A 41 2.96 -15.62 6.68
C GLN A 41 4.27 -15.09 7.33
N PHE A 42 4.53 -15.47 8.57
CA PHE A 42 5.78 -15.14 9.26
C PHE A 42 6.99 -15.76 8.56
N MET A 43 6.95 -17.05 8.22
CA MET A 43 8.06 -17.72 7.51
C MET A 43 8.35 -17.08 6.15
N LYS A 44 7.33 -16.57 5.46
CA LYS A 44 7.49 -15.94 4.14
C LYS A 44 7.98 -14.50 4.19
N THR A 45 7.51 -13.71 5.17
CA THR A 45 7.66 -12.23 5.15
C THR A 45 8.33 -11.66 6.40
N GLY A 46 8.60 -12.50 7.40
CA GLY A 46 9.10 -12.08 8.72
C GLY A 46 8.08 -11.32 9.56
N THR A 47 6.82 -11.18 9.10
CA THR A 47 5.77 -10.43 9.82
C THR A 47 4.40 -11.10 9.72
N VAL A 48 3.61 -10.99 10.78
CA VAL A 48 2.19 -11.41 10.82
C VAL A 48 1.23 -10.25 10.58
N ASP A 49 1.74 -9.05 10.33
CA ASP A 49 0.93 -7.91 9.97
C ASP A 49 0.60 -7.92 8.47
N ALA A 50 -0.54 -8.53 8.14
CA ALA A 50 -1.10 -8.49 6.79
C ALA A 50 -1.56 -7.07 6.37
N MET A 51 -1.61 -6.12 7.31
CA MET A 51 -2.12 -4.76 7.09
C MET A 51 -1.07 -3.79 6.56
N ARG A 52 0.18 -4.24 6.41
CA ARG A 52 1.11 -3.67 5.41
C ARG A 52 0.64 -4.06 4.00
N LYS A 53 -0.67 -3.84 3.73
CA LYS A 53 -1.29 -3.80 2.42
C LYS A 53 -0.30 -3.08 1.51
N SER A 54 -0.01 -3.72 0.39
CA SER A 54 0.82 -3.16 -0.67
C SER A 54 0.35 -1.74 -0.98
N ARG A 55 0.94 -0.73 -0.35
CA ARG A 55 0.75 0.70 -0.66
C ARG A 55 1.29 1.03 -2.05
N LYS A 56 1.83 0.04 -2.78
CA LYS A 56 2.72 0.23 -3.91
C LYS A 56 2.10 -0.12 -5.27
N LYS A 57 0.97 -0.83 -5.37
CA LYS A 57 0.49 -1.28 -6.69
C LYS A 57 -0.14 -0.19 -7.56
N ASN A 58 -0.72 0.86 -6.96
CA ASN A 58 -1.47 1.88 -7.71
C ASN A 58 -0.90 3.29 -7.58
N ARG A 59 0.23 3.47 -6.90
CA ARG A 59 0.89 4.79 -6.81
C ARG A 59 1.80 4.97 -8.01
N TRP A 60 1.82 6.19 -8.54
CA TRP A 60 2.77 6.53 -9.58
C TRP A 60 4.21 6.41 -9.10
N PRO A 61 5.15 6.04 -10.00
CA PRO A 61 6.57 6.12 -9.72
C PRO A 61 6.98 7.54 -9.28
N VAL A 62 8.04 7.63 -8.49
CA VAL A 62 8.55 8.93 -7.98
C VAL A 62 8.88 9.90 -9.13
N GLN A 63 9.42 9.37 -10.23
CA GLN A 63 9.76 10.16 -11.44
C GLN A 63 8.54 10.87 -12.04
N VAL A 64 7.38 10.20 -12.08
CA VAL A 64 6.14 10.80 -12.59
C VAL A 64 5.68 11.92 -11.67
N ASN A 65 5.77 11.72 -10.36
CA ASN A 65 5.40 12.74 -9.37
C ASN A 65 6.28 14.00 -9.46
N GLU A 66 7.59 13.83 -9.61
CA GLU A 66 8.53 14.94 -9.80
C GLU A 66 8.25 15.72 -11.09
N TRP A 67 7.98 15.02 -12.19
CA TRP A 67 7.64 15.65 -13.46
C TRP A 67 6.33 16.45 -13.36
N ILE A 68 5.30 15.91 -12.69
CA ILE A 68 4.04 16.64 -12.48
C ILE A 68 4.25 17.90 -11.65
N LEU A 69 5.10 17.88 -10.61
CA LEU A 69 5.44 19.07 -9.84
C LEU A 69 6.11 20.14 -10.71
N GLN A 70 7.02 19.76 -11.61
CA GLN A 70 7.63 20.68 -12.56
C GLN A 70 6.62 21.23 -13.57
N TYR A 71 5.74 20.36 -14.10
CA TYR A 71 4.69 20.75 -15.04
C TYR A 71 3.73 21.75 -14.42
N THR A 72 3.23 21.46 -13.21
CA THR A 72 2.30 22.34 -12.47
C THR A 72 2.92 23.67 -12.04
N ALA A 73 4.24 23.70 -11.75
CA ALA A 73 4.95 24.95 -11.50
C ALA A 73 5.05 25.83 -12.76
N ARG A 74 5.21 25.21 -13.95
CA ARG A 74 5.27 25.91 -15.23
C ARG A 74 3.89 26.33 -15.75
N HIS A 75 2.86 25.54 -15.43
CA HIS A 75 1.48 25.71 -15.85
C HIS A 75 0.55 25.66 -14.63
N PRO A 76 0.39 26.77 -13.89
CA PRO A 76 -0.44 26.79 -12.68
C PRO A 76 -1.94 26.66 -12.98
N CYS A 77 -2.36 27.04 -14.20
CA CYS A 77 -3.73 26.97 -14.68
C CYS A 77 -3.80 25.97 -15.85
N PHE A 78 -3.97 24.69 -15.54
CA PHE A 78 -4.06 23.62 -16.54
C PHE A 78 -5.39 22.88 -16.40
N TYR A 79 -5.88 22.30 -17.50
CA TYR A 79 -6.98 21.35 -17.45
C TYR A 79 -6.46 19.93 -17.20
N ILE A 80 -7.27 19.10 -16.53
CA ILE A 80 -6.89 17.70 -16.24
C ILE A 80 -6.63 16.92 -17.54
N GLU A 81 -7.33 17.24 -18.62
CA GLU A 81 -7.16 16.64 -19.95
C GLU A 81 -5.78 16.97 -20.55
N GLU A 82 -5.32 18.21 -20.43
CA GLU A 82 -3.99 18.62 -20.89
C GLU A 82 -2.89 17.88 -20.14
N LEU A 83 -3.04 17.74 -18.82
CA LEU A 83 -2.11 16.96 -18.00
C LEU A 83 -2.16 15.46 -18.36
N GLN A 84 -3.34 14.94 -18.68
CA GLN A 84 -3.50 13.55 -19.10
C GLN A 84 -2.77 13.26 -20.40
N ASP A 85 -2.89 14.14 -21.40
CA ASP A 85 -2.24 13.97 -22.69
C ASP A 85 -0.73 14.16 -22.58
N ALA A 86 -0.27 15.14 -21.78
CA ALA A 86 1.14 15.34 -21.52
C ALA A 86 1.77 14.13 -20.77
N LEU A 87 1.04 13.52 -19.83
CA LEU A 87 1.48 12.29 -19.15
C LEU A 87 1.55 11.09 -20.10
N ARG A 88 0.63 10.96 -21.06
CA ARG A 88 0.69 9.89 -22.08
C ARG A 88 1.86 10.06 -23.03
N LEU A 89 2.22 11.30 -23.33
CA LEU A 89 3.34 11.63 -24.21
C LEU A 89 4.68 11.34 -23.53
N GLU A 90 4.84 11.79 -22.28
CA GLU A 90 6.09 11.63 -21.52
C GLU A 90 6.26 10.19 -21.00
N PHE A 91 5.17 9.56 -20.54
CA PHE A 91 5.18 8.22 -19.95
C PHE A 91 4.22 7.27 -20.67
N PRO A 92 4.54 6.79 -21.89
CA PRO A 92 3.67 5.93 -22.68
C PRO A 92 3.40 4.55 -22.03
N THR A 93 4.26 4.11 -21.12
CA THR A 93 4.11 2.85 -20.38
C THR A 93 3.23 2.98 -19.13
N LEU A 94 2.81 4.19 -18.76
CA LEU A 94 1.98 4.45 -17.59
C LEU A 94 0.53 4.07 -17.90
N ALA A 95 0.03 3.00 -17.27
CA ALA A 95 -1.32 2.50 -17.53
C ALA A 95 -2.43 3.24 -16.75
N ASN A 96 -2.08 3.85 -15.61
CA ASN A 96 -3.04 4.42 -14.66
C ASN A 96 -3.16 5.95 -14.82
N VAL A 97 -3.54 6.40 -16.02
CA VAL A 97 -3.64 7.83 -16.40
C VAL A 97 -5.10 8.26 -16.61
N SER A 98 -6.07 7.60 -15.94
CA SER A 98 -7.46 8.08 -15.98
C SER A 98 -7.58 9.40 -15.21
N GLN A 99 -8.49 10.28 -15.63
CA GLN A 99 -8.73 11.57 -14.95
C GLN A 99 -8.94 11.40 -13.43
N ALA A 100 -9.71 10.38 -13.03
CA ALA A 100 -9.91 10.07 -11.61
C ALA A 100 -8.61 9.71 -10.88
N THR A 101 -7.69 8.98 -11.53
CA THR A 101 -6.38 8.64 -10.95
C THR A 101 -5.51 9.88 -10.83
N ILE A 102 -5.51 10.75 -11.84
CA ILE A 102 -4.78 12.01 -11.85
C ILE A 102 -5.28 12.92 -10.72
N CYS A 103 -6.58 13.15 -10.61
CA CYS A 103 -7.18 13.94 -9.53
C CYS A 103 -6.81 13.38 -8.15
N ARG A 104 -6.90 12.07 -7.96
CA ARG A 104 -6.52 11.40 -6.71
C ARG A 104 -5.05 11.63 -6.38
N ALA A 105 -4.17 11.49 -7.36
CA ALA A 105 -2.73 11.64 -7.17
C ALA A 105 -2.36 13.09 -6.86
N LEU A 106 -2.90 14.06 -7.61
CA LEU A 106 -2.71 15.49 -7.35
C LEU A 106 -3.12 15.85 -5.91
N MET A 107 -4.33 15.46 -5.50
CA MET A 107 -4.85 15.82 -4.17
C MET A 107 -4.21 15.05 -3.01
N HIS A 108 -4.06 13.72 -3.14
CA HIS A 108 -3.69 12.87 -2.01
C HIS A 108 -2.22 12.43 -1.98
N ASP A 109 -1.58 12.30 -3.15
CA ASP A 109 -0.17 11.89 -3.20
C ASP A 109 0.76 13.10 -3.26
N LEU A 110 0.36 14.19 -3.95
CA LEU A 110 1.15 15.41 -4.14
C LEU A 110 0.69 16.59 -3.26
N GLY A 111 -0.50 16.53 -2.67
CA GLY A 111 -1.04 17.61 -1.84
C GLY A 111 -1.36 18.90 -2.61
N LEU A 112 -1.42 18.81 -3.94
CA LEU A 112 -1.79 19.93 -4.82
C LEU A 112 -3.29 20.16 -4.66
N THR A 113 -3.62 21.21 -3.91
CA THR A 113 -4.98 21.73 -3.78
C THR A 113 -5.03 23.09 -4.45
N ARG A 114 -6.22 23.52 -4.87
CA ARG A 114 -6.43 24.87 -5.42
C ARG A 114 -6.27 25.90 -4.29
N LYS A 115 -5.03 26.16 -3.88
CA LYS A 115 -4.68 27.27 -3.00
C LYS A 115 -4.17 28.40 -3.88
N GLY A 116 -5.09 29.28 -4.25
CA GLY A 116 -4.69 30.64 -4.63
C GLY A 116 -3.96 31.25 -3.44
N ASP A 117 -2.85 31.90 -3.74
CA ASP A 117 -1.90 32.44 -2.79
C ASP A 117 -2.54 33.11 -1.57
N THR A 118 -2.09 32.70 -0.39
CA THR A 118 -1.93 33.58 0.78
C THR A 118 -0.87 33.00 1.68
#